data_AF-A0A962IJL5-F1
#
_entry.id   AF-A0A962IJL5-F1
#
_cell.length_a   1.000
_cell.length_b   1.000
_cell.length_c   1.000
_cell.angle_alpha   90.00
_cell.angle_beta   90.00
_cell.angle_gamma   90.00
#
_symmetry.space_group_name_H-M   'P 1'
#
loop_
_entity.id
_entity.type
_entity.pdbx_description
1 polymer ?
#
loop_
_entity_poly.entity_id
_entity_poly.type
_entity_poly.pdbx_seq_one_letter_code
_entity_poly.pdbx_strand_id
1 'polypeptide(L)'
;LEVLMWLGAVTAFIGMLTHCNVEMRFGPLSWIFNTPELHRWHHSKRLREGNSNYGENLMLWDQLFGSYFREDRRPPTHIGITDYMPPSFPAQILWPFLSRKRRELIAEAAGFRPRHRPPVRSQG
;
A
#
# COMPACT_ATOMS: atom_id res chain seq x y z
N LEU A 1 -14.24 -3.28 -26.86
CA LEU A 1 -13.52 -4.43 -26.28
C LEU A 1 -12.01 -4.21 -26.32
N GLU A 2 -11.43 -3.80 -27.45
CA GLU A 2 -9.98 -3.59 -27.63
C GLU A 2 -9.33 -2.66 -26.60
N VAL A 3 -9.91 -1.49 -26.35
CA VAL A 3 -9.38 -0.54 -25.35
C VAL A 3 -9.27 -1.18 -23.96
N LEU A 4 -10.27 -1.98 -23.57
CA LEU A 4 -10.26 -2.68 -22.29
C LEU A 4 -9.18 -3.77 -22.24
N MET A 5 -8.95 -4.47 -23.36
CA MET A 5 -7.88 -5.46 -23.46
C MET A 5 -6.51 -4.80 -23.31
N TRP A 6 -6.26 -3.69 -24.00
CA TRP A 6 -5.00 -2.96 -23.90
C TRP A 6 -4.79 -2.37 -22.51
N LEU A 7 -5.81 -1.74 -21.94
CA LEU A 7 -5.76 -1.20 -20.58
C LEU A 7 -5.47 -2.32 -19.56
N GLY A 8 -6.14 -3.46 -19.68
CA GLY A 8 -5.93 -4.62 -18.82
C GLY A 8 -4.53 -5.20 -18.96
N ALA A 9 -4.02 -5.33 -20.18
CA ALA A 9 -2.67 -5.83 -20.44
C ALA A 9 -1.59 -4.92 -19.85
N VAL A 10 -1.71 -3.59 -20.05
CA VAL A 10 -0.79 -2.61 -19.45
C VAL A 10 -0.85 -2.66 -17.92
N THR A 11 -2.06 -2.70 -17.36
CA THR A 11 -2.25 -2.77 -15.90
C THR A 11 -1.66 -4.04 -15.32
N ALA A 12 -1.89 -5.20 -15.94
CA ALA A 12 -1.32 -6.46 -15.50
C ALA A 12 0.21 -6.45 -15.56
N PHE A 13 0.78 -5.90 -16.63
CA PHE A 13 2.22 -5.78 -16.79
C PHE A 13 2.84 -4.87 -15.73
N ILE A 14 2.31 -3.67 -15.55
CA ILE A 14 2.81 -2.72 -14.55
C ILE A 14 2.64 -3.29 -13.14
N GLY A 15 1.48 -3.84 -12.82
CA GLY A 15 1.23 -4.47 -11.52
C GLY A 15 2.20 -5.62 -11.20
N MET A 16 2.55 -6.44 -12.19
CA MET A 16 3.57 -7.49 -12.02
C MET A 16 4.97 -6.90 -11.84
N LEU A 17 5.32 -5.88 -12.64
CA LEU A 17 6.61 -5.22 -12.58
C LEU A 17 6.82 -4.54 -11.21
N THR A 18 5.83 -3.81 -10.70
CA THR A 18 5.92 -3.07 -9.44
C THR A 18 6.03 -3.98 -8.22
N HIS A 19 5.54 -5.22 -8.30
CA HIS A 19 5.64 -6.24 -7.25
C HIS A 19 6.79 -7.24 -7.47
N CYS A 20 7.58 -7.11 -8.53
CA CYS A 20 8.77 -7.93 -8.66
C CYS A 20 9.76 -7.56 -7.54
N ASN A 21 10.33 -8.54 -6.85
CA ASN A 21 11.28 -8.32 -5.75
C ASN A 21 12.67 -7.87 -6.25
N VAL A 22 12.71 -7.05 -7.30
CA VAL A 22 13.92 -6.53 -7.93
C VAL A 22 14.06 -5.06 -7.56
N GLU A 23 15.27 -4.67 -7.19
CA GLU A 23 15.59 -3.27 -6.96
C GLU A 23 15.83 -2.59 -8.31
N MET A 24 14.87 -1.77 -8.73
CA MET A 24 14.93 -1.03 -9.99
C MET A 24 14.71 0.45 -9.72
N ARG A 25 15.56 1.30 -10.31
CA ARG A 25 15.41 2.76 -10.29
C ARG A 25 15.25 3.25 -11.71
N PHE A 26 14.09 3.83 -11.98
CA PHE A 26 13.67 4.24 -13.33
C PHE A 26 13.93 5.72 -13.62
N GLY A 27 14.50 6.45 -12.65
CA GLY A 27 14.89 7.84 -12.82
C GLY A 27 13.71 8.69 -13.32
N PRO A 28 13.85 9.43 -14.44
CA PRO A 28 12.81 10.30 -14.97
C PRO A 28 11.47 9.60 -15.28
N LEU A 29 11.46 8.31 -15.61
CA LEU A 29 10.22 7.58 -15.89
C LEU A 29 9.30 7.49 -14.68
N SER A 30 9.85 7.61 -13.46
CA SER A 30 9.08 7.64 -12.21
C SER A 30 8.19 8.88 -12.10
N TRP A 31 8.44 9.94 -12.86
CA TRP A 31 7.53 11.09 -12.89
C TRP A 31 6.24 10.82 -13.67
N ILE A 32 6.20 9.77 -14.49
CA ILE A 32 5.09 9.50 -15.41
C ILE A 32 4.39 8.20 -15.03
N PHE A 33 5.15 7.13 -14.81
CA PHE A 33 4.64 5.78 -14.57
C PHE A 33 4.82 5.35 -13.13
N ASN A 34 3.95 4.46 -12.66
CA ASN A 34 4.20 3.73 -11.43
C ASN A 34 5.37 2.76 -11.63
N THR A 35 6.41 2.91 -10.82
CA THR A 35 7.64 2.11 -10.91
C THR A 35 7.80 1.28 -9.63
N PRO A 36 8.60 0.19 -9.66
CA PRO A 36 8.87 -0.62 -8.46
C PRO A 36 9.43 0.19 -7.28
N GLU A 37 10.16 1.29 -7.54
CA GLU A 37 10.65 2.21 -6.51
C GLU A 37 9.48 2.94 -5.82
N LEU A 38 8.57 3.53 -6.60
CA LEU A 38 7.43 4.31 -6.10
C LEU A 38 6.39 3.45 -5.38
N HIS A 39 6.09 2.29 -5.95
CA HIS A 39 5.17 1.34 -5.34
C HIS A 39 5.68 0.82 -4.00
N ARG A 40 7.00 0.67 -3.84
CA ARG A 40 7.59 0.26 -2.56
C ARG A 40 7.48 1.34 -1.49
N TRP A 41 7.50 2.62 -1.87
CA TRP A 41 7.18 3.72 -0.95
C TRP A 41 5.73 3.66 -0.48
N HIS A 42 4.79 3.39 -1.39
CA HIS A 42 3.37 3.18 -1.06
C HIS A 42 3.19 2.08 -0.01
N HIS A 43 3.93 0.97 -0.11
CA HIS A 43 3.89 -0.12 0.87
C HIS A 43 4.68 0.15 2.17
N SER A 44 5.22 1.35 2.38
CA SER A 44 5.92 1.70 3.60
C SER A 44 4.98 1.64 4.82
N LYS A 45 5.48 1.04 5.90
CA LYS A 45 4.79 1.03 7.21
C LYS A 45 4.69 2.42 7.85
N ARG A 46 5.50 3.37 7.39
CA ARG A 46 5.47 4.75 7.90
C ARG A 46 4.41 5.51 7.12
N LEU A 47 3.34 5.93 7.79
CA LEU A 47 2.21 6.61 7.13
C LEU A 47 2.61 7.86 6.33
N ARG A 48 3.65 8.59 6.74
CA ARG A 48 4.17 9.75 5.98
C ARG A 48 4.75 9.37 4.61
N GLU A 49 5.20 8.13 4.47
CA GLU A 49 5.74 7.56 3.24
C GLU A 49 4.66 6.74 2.52
N GLY A 50 3.93 5.88 3.22
CA GLY A 50 2.96 4.94 2.62
C GLY A 50 1.64 5.56 2.16
N ASN A 51 1.25 6.72 2.70
CA ASN A 51 0.09 7.47 2.18
C ASN A 51 0.49 8.33 0.97
N SER A 52 1.08 7.67 -0.03
CA SER A 52 1.57 8.30 -1.26
C SER A 52 1.49 7.31 -2.42
N ASN A 53 1.68 7.80 -3.64
CA ASN A 53 1.83 7.02 -4.86
C ASN A 53 0.69 6.00 -5.10
N TYR A 54 -0.55 6.47 -5.09
CA TYR A 54 -1.77 5.66 -5.25
C TYR A 54 -2.05 5.21 -6.69
N GLY A 55 -1.43 5.85 -7.69
CA GLY A 55 -1.64 5.55 -9.10
C GLY A 55 -1.09 4.19 -9.50
N GLU A 56 -1.96 3.33 -10.05
CA GLU A 56 -1.55 1.98 -10.51
C GLU A 56 -0.65 2.05 -11.74
N ASN A 57 -1.05 2.80 -12.77
CA ASN A 57 -0.33 2.88 -14.05
C ASN A 57 0.47 4.19 -14.19
N LEU A 58 -0.14 5.31 -13.78
CA LEU A 58 0.37 6.67 -14.00
C LEU A 58 0.43 7.46 -12.70
N MET A 59 1.50 8.23 -12.53
CA MET A 59 1.70 9.13 -11.38
C MET A 59 1.03 10.50 -11.54
N LEU A 60 0.29 10.70 -12.64
CA LEU A 60 -0.41 11.95 -12.92
C LEU A 60 -1.36 12.33 -11.78
N TRP A 61 -2.13 11.37 -11.29
CA TRP A 61 -3.10 11.61 -10.23
C TRP A 61 -2.43 11.99 -8.92
N ASP A 62 -1.34 11.31 -8.56
CA ASP A 62 -0.57 11.64 -7.37
C ASP A 62 0.06 13.04 -7.42
N GLN A 63 0.50 13.47 -8.60
CA GLN A 63 1.00 14.83 -8.80
C GLN A 63 -0.12 15.87 -8.69
N LEU A 64 -1.28 15.60 -9.31
CA LEU A 64 -2.43 16.51 -9.27
C LEU A 64 -3.01 16.68 -7.85
N PHE A 65 -3.03 15.61 -7.06
CA PHE A 65 -3.61 15.62 -5.71
C PHE A 65 -2.55 15.75 -4.60
N GLY A 66 -1.28 15.92 -4.95
CA GLY A 66 -0.19 16.15 -3.98
C GLY A 66 0.19 14.94 -3.14
N SER A 67 -0.08 13.71 -3.62
CA SER A 67 0.32 12.45 -2.98
C SER A 67 1.54 11.80 -3.64
N TYR A 68 2.21 12.47 -4.58
CA TYR A 68 3.45 11.95 -5.17
C TYR A 68 4.60 12.05 -4.15
N PHE A 69 5.28 10.93 -3.90
CA PHE A 69 6.41 10.86 -2.98
C PHE A 69 7.57 10.08 -3.60
N ARG A 70 8.76 10.69 -3.56
CA ARG A 70 10.01 10.07 -3.97
C ARG A 70 11.14 10.67 -3.14
N GLU A 71 12.08 9.83 -2.73
CA GLU A 71 13.25 10.23 -1.95
C GLU A 71 14.51 9.66 -2.61
N ASP A 72 15.66 10.32 -2.43
CA ASP A 72 16.91 9.90 -3.06
C ASP A 72 17.51 8.63 -2.44
N ARG A 73 17.09 8.28 -1.21
CA ARG A 73 17.46 7.03 -0.53
C ARG A 73 16.68 5.84 -1.07
N ARG A 74 17.13 4.63 -0.74
CA ARG A 74 16.43 3.39 -1.09
C ARG A 74 15.07 3.30 -0.37
N PRO A 75 14.00 2.81 -1.05
CA PRO A 75 12.73 2.52 -0.41
C PRO A 75 12.84 1.39 0.62
N PRO A 76 11.86 1.26 1.55
CA PRO A 76 11.93 0.31 2.65
C PRO A 76 11.98 -1.14 2.15
N THR A 77 12.83 -1.96 2.76
CA THR A 77 12.85 -3.41 2.52
C THR A 77 11.77 -4.14 3.30
N HIS A 78 11.41 -3.64 4.49
CA HIS A 78 10.34 -4.16 5.32
C HIS A 78 9.05 -3.36 5.09
N ILE A 79 8.11 -3.97 4.36
CA ILE A 79 6.86 -3.36 3.92
C ILE A 79 5.63 -4.05 4.53
N GLY A 80 4.44 -3.51 4.26
CA GLY A 80 3.14 -4.07 4.65
C GLY A 80 2.46 -3.27 5.76
N ILE A 81 1.54 -3.91 6.48
CA ILE A 81 0.76 -3.25 7.54
C ILE A 81 1.40 -3.40 8.92
N THR A 82 1.04 -2.50 9.83
CA THR A 82 1.41 -2.57 11.26
C THR A 82 0.33 -3.21 12.12
N ASP A 83 -0.89 -3.33 11.61
CA ASP A 83 -2.03 -3.89 12.32
C ASP A 83 -2.01 -5.42 12.34
N TYR A 84 -2.80 -5.98 13.25
CA TYR A 84 -3.02 -7.42 13.29
C TYR A 84 -3.70 -7.90 11.99
N MET A 85 -3.08 -8.90 11.36
CA MET A 85 -3.64 -9.61 10.22
C MET A 85 -4.07 -11.01 10.68
N PRO A 86 -5.34 -11.40 10.50
CA PRO A 86 -5.76 -12.77 10.74
C PRO A 86 -4.96 -13.76 9.88
N PRO A 87 -4.59 -14.94 10.41
CA PRO A 87 -3.73 -15.88 9.70
C PRO A 87 -4.43 -16.60 8.55
N SER A 88 -5.76 -16.76 8.61
CA SER A 88 -6.51 -17.48 7.59
C SER A 88 -7.15 -16.53 6.58
N PHE A 89 -7.11 -16.91 5.30
CA PHE A 89 -7.67 -16.13 4.21
C PHE A 89 -9.16 -15.78 4.39
N PRO A 90 -10.06 -16.71 4.78
CA PRO A 90 -11.45 -16.36 5.04
C PRO A 90 -11.61 -15.33 6.16
N ALA A 91 -10.77 -15.40 7.20
CA ALA A 91 -10.80 -14.42 8.28
C ALA A 91 -10.32 -13.04 7.79
N GLN A 92 -9.34 -12.96 6.90
CA GLN A 92 -8.90 -11.69 6.29
C GLN A 92 -10.01 -11.04 5.45
N ILE A 93 -10.79 -11.83 4.70
CA ILE A 93 -11.94 -11.33 3.93
C ILE A 93 -13.04 -10.76 4.83
N LEU A 94 -13.34 -11.44 5.95
CA LEU A 94 -14.37 -10.99 6.89
C LEU A 94 -13.87 -9.88 7.83
N TRP A 95 -12.55 -9.72 7.99
CA TRP A 95 -11.94 -8.81 8.95
C TRP A 95 -12.44 -7.36 8.87
N PRO A 96 -12.55 -6.73 7.68
CA PRO A 96 -12.98 -5.33 7.58
C PRO A 96 -14.43 -5.10 8.02
N PHE A 97 -15.27 -6.14 7.99
CA PHE A 97 -16.68 -6.08 8.37
C PHE A 97 -16.92 -6.29 9.87
N LEU A 98 -15.90 -6.70 10.62
CA LEU A 98 -15.98 -6.81 12.07
C LEU A 98 -15.86 -5.43 12.72
N SER A 99 -16.68 -5.20 13.75
CA SER A 99 -16.57 -3.99 14.56
C SER A 99 -15.16 -3.85 15.14
N ARG A 100 -14.70 -2.61 15.30
CA ARG A 100 -13.37 -2.32 15.86
C ARG A 100 -13.13 -3.04 17.18
N LYS A 101 -14.12 -3.03 18.08
CA LYS A 101 -14.09 -3.75 19.36
C LYS A 101 -13.86 -5.26 19.19
N ARG A 102 -14.55 -5.90 18.23
CA ARG A 102 -14.35 -7.35 17.95
C ARG A 102 -12.95 -7.62 17.42
N ARG A 103 -12.45 -6.79 16.50
CA ARG A 103 -11.09 -6.93 15.97
C ARG A 103 -10.01 -6.78 17.05
N GLU A 104 -10.16 -5.80 17.93
CA GLU A 104 -9.25 -5.57 19.05
C GLU A 104 -9.23 -6.75 20.03
N LEU A 105 -10.41 -7.30 20.38
CA LEU A 105 -10.52 -8.48 21.25
C LEU A 105 -9.85 -9.72 20.63
N ILE A 106 -10.08 -9.98 19.34
CA ILE A 106 -9.47 -11.11 18.64
C ILE A 106 -7.95 -10.96 18.56
N ALA A 107 -7.47 -9.75 18.22
CA ALA A 107 -6.04 -9.48 18.16
C ALA A 107 -5.37 -9.67 19.54
N GLU A 108 -5.98 -9.17 20.61
CA GLU A 108 -5.48 -9.36 21.97
C GLU A 108 -5.48 -10.84 22.39
N ALA A 109 -6.56 -11.58 22.10
CA ALA A 109 -6.63 -13.02 22.37
C ALA A 109 -5.56 -13.82 21.59
N ALA A 110 -5.16 -13.35 20.41
CA ALA A 110 -4.06 -13.90 19.63
C ALA A 110 -2.67 -13.44 20.11
N GLY A 111 -2.59 -12.70 21.23
CA GLY A 111 -1.34 -12.19 21.79
C GLY A 111 -0.75 -10.99 21.03
N PHE A 112 -1.47 -10.41 20.07
CA PHE A 112 -1.01 -9.23 19.36
C PHE A 112 -1.12 -7.98 20.23
N ARG A 113 0.01 -7.29 20.42
CA ARG A 113 0.10 -6.01 21.14
C ARG A 113 0.48 -4.93 20.12
N PRO A 114 -0.40 -3.97 19.77
CA PRO A 114 -0.05 -2.91 18.84
C PRO A 114 1.11 -2.07 19.40
N ARG A 115 2.17 -1.86 18.61
CA ARG A 115 3.32 -1.02 19.00
C ARG A 115 2.96 0.45 19.21
N HIS A 116 1.92 0.93 18.53
CA HIS A 116 1.36 2.26 18.72
C HIS A 116 -0.17 2.16 18.70
N ARG A 117 -0.81 2.55 19.81
CA ARG A 117 -2.24 2.85 19.80
C ARG A 117 -2.39 4.24 19.14
N PRO A 118 -3.02 4.38 17.97
CA PRO A 118 -3.44 5.71 17.53
C PRO A 118 -4.39 6.29 18.59
N PRO A 119 -4.30 7.59 18.91
CA PRO A 119 -5.21 8.20 19.87
C PRO A 119 -6.64 7.93 19.42
N VAL A 120 -7.49 7.52 20.37
CA VAL A 120 -8.92 7.42 20.14
C VAL A 120 -9.39 8.83 19.83
N ARG A 121 -9.59 9.16 18.54
CA ARG A 121 -10.44 10.30 18.21
C ARG A 121 -11.82 9.93 18.73
N SER A 122 -12.18 10.50 19.87
CA SER A 122 -13.57 10.61 20.29
C SER A 122 -14.30 11.24 19.11
N GLN A 123 -15.17 10.48 18.47
CA GLN A 123 -16.13 11.06 17.56
C GLN A 123 -16.99 12.00 18.41
N GLY A 124 -16.85 13.29 18.14
CA GLY A 124 -17.73 14.37 18.55
C GLY A 124 -18.15 15.11 17.30
#